data_AF-A0A971R7W5-F1
#
_entry.id   AF-A0A971R7W5-F1
#
_cell.length_a   1.000
_cell.length_b   1.000
_cell.length_c   1.000
_cell.angle_alpha   90.00
_cell.angle_beta   90.00
_cell.angle_gamma   90.00
#
_symmetry.space_group_name_H-M   'P 1'
#
loop_
_entity.id
_entity.type
_entity.pdbx_description
1 polymer ?
#
loop_
_entity_poly.entity_id
_entity_poly.type
_entity_poly.pdbx_seq_one_letter_code
_entity_poly.pdbx_strand_id
1 'polypeptide(L)'
;NARHLLDGASVVLDALDSIYARIVLQRAARHCSLPLIHGAIAGWTGQVMTILPDDPGLEAIYGDVPPQDHGVENETGTPTPTPMLVAAWMLQECAKLLSNRSMLLRGRLLILDSLYGDATAVDLG
;
A
#
# COMPACT_ATOMS: atom_id res chain seq x y z
N ASN A 1 9.29 15.39 -8.36
CA ASN A 1 9.91 14.42 -9.30
C ASN A 1 9.01 13.22 -9.61
N ALA A 2 8.01 12.88 -8.76
CA ALA A 2 7.17 11.70 -8.92
C ALA A 2 6.68 11.42 -10.36
N ARG A 3 6.09 12.40 -11.05
CA ARG A 3 5.61 12.22 -12.44
C ARG A 3 6.67 11.69 -13.40
N HIS A 4 7.90 12.17 -13.31
CA HIS A 4 9.01 11.69 -14.13
C HIS A 4 9.46 10.28 -13.74
N LEU A 5 9.40 9.94 -12.44
CA LEU A 5 9.75 8.60 -11.96
C LEU A 5 8.71 7.54 -12.32
N LEU A 6 7.45 7.96 -12.52
CA LEU A 6 6.34 7.08 -12.90
C LEU A 6 6.18 6.92 -14.42
N ASP A 7 6.97 7.64 -15.22
CA ASP A 7 6.84 7.58 -16.67
C ASP A 7 7.15 6.18 -17.21
N GLY A 8 6.30 5.69 -18.12
CA GLY A 8 6.39 4.33 -18.68
C GLY A 8 6.03 3.17 -17.73
N ALA A 9 5.68 3.44 -16.47
CA ALA A 9 5.23 2.40 -15.54
C ALA A 9 3.82 1.90 -15.90
N SER A 10 3.53 0.63 -15.58
CA SER A 10 2.18 0.05 -15.70
C SER A 10 1.44 -0.06 -14.37
N VAL A 11 2.19 -0.19 -13.27
CA VAL A 11 1.70 -0.32 -11.89
C VAL A 11 2.74 0.32 -10.97
N VAL A 12 2.28 0.97 -9.90
CA VAL A 12 3.13 1.55 -8.87
C VAL A 12 3.06 0.68 -7.61
N LEU A 13 4.20 0.41 -6.98
CA LEU A 13 4.29 -0.26 -5.68
C LEU A 13 4.71 0.76 -4.62
N ASP A 14 3.90 0.94 -3.59
CA ASP A 14 4.20 1.81 -2.46
C ASP A 14 4.75 1.01 -1.27
N ALA A 15 5.99 1.30 -0.92
CA ALA A 15 6.71 0.77 0.23
C ALA A 15 7.39 1.90 1.02
N LEU A 16 6.76 3.08 1.07
CA LEU A 16 7.29 4.26 1.74
C LEU A 16 7.04 4.21 3.26
N ASP A 17 7.88 4.88 4.02
CA ASP A 17 7.94 4.86 5.49
C ASP A 17 7.16 6.00 6.17
N SER A 18 6.52 6.90 5.40
CA SER A 18 5.73 7.99 5.94
C SER A 18 4.40 8.15 5.24
N ILE A 19 3.35 8.41 6.01
CA ILE A 19 1.98 8.55 5.50
C ILE A 19 1.90 9.69 4.47
N TYR A 20 2.59 10.80 4.73
CA TYR A 20 2.67 11.92 3.79
C TYR A 20 3.23 11.49 2.42
N ALA A 21 4.35 10.76 2.40
CA ALA A 21 4.96 10.32 1.15
C ALA A 21 4.07 9.32 0.39
N ARG A 22 3.37 8.44 1.11
CA ARG A 22 2.37 7.51 0.54
C ARG A 22 1.22 8.26 -0.13
N ILE A 23 0.68 9.30 0.51
CA ILE A 23 -0.38 10.16 -0.07
C ILE A 23 0.14 10.91 -1.30
N VAL A 24 1.35 11.47 -1.25
CA VAL A 24 1.98 12.13 -2.41
C VAL A 24 2.13 11.16 -3.58
N LEU A 25 2.58 9.93 -3.32
CA LEU A 25 2.72 8.88 -4.33
C LEU A 25 1.35 8.49 -4.92
N GLN A 26 0.32 8.31 -4.09
CA GLN A 26 -1.05 8.04 -4.56
C GLN A 26 -1.56 9.17 -5.46
N ARG A 27 -1.42 10.44 -5.06
CA ARG A 27 -1.85 11.59 -5.89
C ARG A 27 -1.12 11.61 -7.23
N ALA A 28 0.17 11.30 -7.24
CA ALA A 28 0.95 11.21 -8.48
C ALA A 28 0.50 10.04 -9.36
N ALA A 29 0.27 8.86 -8.78
CA ALA A 29 -0.25 7.69 -9.50
C ALA A 29 -1.64 7.98 -10.11
N ARG A 30 -2.55 8.58 -9.34
CA ARG A 30 -3.87 9.04 -9.82
C ARG A 30 -3.72 10.00 -11.01
N HIS A 31 -2.85 11.01 -10.91
CA HIS A 31 -2.61 11.97 -11.99
C HIS A 31 -2.08 11.30 -13.28
N CYS A 32 -1.29 10.23 -13.15
CA CYS A 32 -0.79 9.44 -14.27
C CYS A 32 -1.75 8.33 -14.72
N SER A 33 -2.95 8.22 -14.12
CA SER A 33 -3.90 7.13 -14.34
C SER A 33 -3.30 5.73 -14.13
N LEU A 34 -2.38 5.60 -13.16
CA LEU A 34 -1.75 4.35 -12.81
C LEU A 34 -2.39 3.74 -11.55
N PRO A 35 -2.59 2.41 -11.52
CA PRO A 35 -2.93 1.73 -10.29
C PRO A 35 -1.75 1.72 -9.32
N LEU A 36 -2.06 1.76 -8.03
CA LEU A 36 -1.12 1.71 -6.93
C LEU A 36 -1.42 0.49 -6.05
N ILE A 37 -0.39 -0.29 -5.73
CA ILE A 37 -0.47 -1.33 -4.70
C ILE A 37 0.30 -0.82 -3.50
N HIS A 38 -0.41 -0.70 -2.38
CA HIS A 38 0.14 -0.18 -1.14
C HIS A 38 0.53 -1.31 -0.21
N GLY A 39 1.71 -1.18 0.41
CA GLY A 39 2.18 -2.01 1.51
C GLY A 39 2.63 -1.15 2.70
N ALA A 40 2.24 -1.56 3.90
CA ALA A 40 2.71 -0.95 5.15
C ALA A 40 2.99 -2.03 6.20
N ILE A 41 3.87 -1.73 7.15
CA ILE A 41 4.33 -2.68 8.17
C ILE A 41 4.50 -1.97 9.50
N ALA A 42 4.06 -2.61 10.58
CA ALA A 42 4.39 -2.21 11.94
C ALA A 42 4.67 -3.48 12.77
N GLY A 43 5.94 -3.72 13.13
CA GLY A 43 6.33 -4.92 13.86
C GLY A 43 6.02 -6.21 13.10
N TRP A 44 5.17 -7.05 13.68
CA TRP A 44 4.77 -8.34 13.11
C TRP A 44 3.57 -8.26 12.16
N THR A 45 2.99 -7.06 12.02
CA THR A 45 1.77 -6.84 11.25
C THR A 45 2.08 -6.14 9.94
N GLY A 46 1.54 -6.66 8.86
CA GLY A 46 1.60 -6.09 7.52
C GLY A 46 0.21 -5.72 7.00
N GLN A 47 0.16 -4.76 6.09
CA GLN A 47 -1.05 -4.31 5.42
C GLN A 47 -0.83 -4.25 3.91
N VAL A 48 -1.80 -4.73 3.13
CA VAL A 48 -1.77 -4.66 1.66
C VAL A 48 -3.13 -4.26 1.10
N MET A 49 -3.13 -3.35 0.12
CA MET A 49 -4.33 -2.97 -0.62
C MET A 49 -3.99 -2.58 -2.07
N THR A 50 -4.99 -2.67 -2.94
CA THR A 50 -4.89 -2.23 -4.33
C THR A 50 -5.81 -1.03 -4.55
N ILE A 51 -5.25 0.06 -5.07
CA ILE A 51 -5.90 1.35 -5.28
C ILE A 51 -5.90 1.63 -6.79
N LEU A 52 -7.08 1.66 -7.40
CA LEU A 52 -7.23 2.08 -8.80
C LEU A 52 -7.29 3.61 -8.89
N PRO A 53 -7.05 4.22 -10.07
CA PRO A 53 -6.96 5.67 -10.21
C PRO A 53 -8.13 6.46 -9.60
N ASP A 54 -9.35 5.95 -9.76
CA ASP A 54 -10.58 6.61 -9.30
C ASP A 54 -10.92 6.31 -7.83
N ASP A 55 -10.18 5.42 -7.17
CA ASP A 55 -10.44 5.05 -5.78
C ASP A 55 -9.94 6.16 -4.84
N PRO A 56 -10.65 6.44 -3.73
CA PRO A 56 -10.19 7.41 -2.74
C PRO A 56 -8.90 6.95 -2.04
N GLY A 57 -8.69 5.63 -1.89
CA GLY A 57 -7.45 5.02 -1.41
C GLY A 57 -7.07 5.45 0.01
N LEU A 58 -5.78 5.68 0.24
CA LEU A 58 -5.20 6.09 1.52
C LEU A 58 -5.77 7.41 2.05
N GLU A 59 -6.23 8.31 1.18
CA GLU A 59 -6.86 9.58 1.58
C GLU A 59 -8.14 9.35 2.38
N ALA A 60 -8.90 8.28 2.11
CA ALA A 60 -10.08 7.92 2.91
C ALA A 60 -9.74 7.30 4.27
N ILE A 61 -8.58 6.65 4.38
CA ILE A 61 -8.13 5.97 5.61
C ILE A 61 -7.48 6.98 6.57
N TYR A 62 -6.61 7.83 6.04
CA TYR A 62 -5.77 8.73 6.85
C TYR A 62 -6.24 10.19 6.84
N GLY A 63 -7.13 10.58 5.93
CA GLY A 63 -7.54 11.98 5.79
C GLY A 63 -6.42 12.88 5.27
N ASP A 64 -6.44 14.16 5.69
CA ASP A 64 -5.45 15.15 5.27
C ASP A 64 -4.29 15.18 6.28
N VAL A 65 -3.16 14.61 5.87
CA VAL A 65 -1.99 14.40 6.74
C VAL A 65 -0.95 15.50 6.53
N PRO A 66 -0.53 16.22 7.59
CA PRO A 66 0.47 17.27 7.46
C PRO A 66 1.86 16.69 7.12
N PRO A 67 2.77 17.47 6.51
CA PRO A 67 4.09 17.00 6.07
C PRO A 67 5.03 16.53 7.20
N GLN A 68 4.70 16.78 8.47
CA GLN A 68 5.54 16.51 9.63
C GLN A 68 5.13 15.25 10.41
N ASP A 69 4.44 14.32 9.76
CA ASP A 69 4.02 13.08 10.39
C ASP A 69 5.17 12.06 10.35
N HIS A 70 6.02 12.11 11.38
CA HIS A 70 6.94 11.02 11.68
C HIS A 70 6.08 9.85 12.17
N GLY A 71 6.02 8.76 11.39
CA GLY A 71 5.29 7.56 11.80
C GLY A 71 5.68 7.15 13.21
N VAL A 72 4.70 6.67 13.99
CA VAL A 72 4.85 6.18 15.38
C VAL A 72 5.79 4.94 15.46
N GLU A 73 6.41 4.54 14.35
CA GLU A 73 7.15 3.30 14.13
C GLU A 73 8.58 3.29 14.70
N ASN A 74 8.99 4.31 15.47
CA ASN A 74 10.37 4.41 15.96
C ASN A 74 10.70 3.55 17.20
N GLU A 75 9.74 2.82 17.79
CA GLU A 75 9.98 2.14 19.07
C GLU A 75 9.99 0.61 19.03
N THR A 76 9.34 -0.03 18.04
CA THR A 76 9.13 -1.50 18.07
C THR A 76 10.04 -2.29 17.14
N GLY A 77 10.62 -1.64 16.11
CA GLY A 77 11.35 -2.34 15.05
C GLY A 77 10.46 -3.34 14.29
N THR A 78 11.00 -3.94 13.25
CA THR A 78 10.25 -4.85 12.38
C THR A 78 11.11 -6.08 12.08
N PRO A 79 10.66 -7.31 12.41
CA PRO A 79 11.36 -8.53 12.01
C PRO A 79 11.52 -8.56 10.49
N THR A 80 12.73 -8.88 10.00
CA THR A 80 13.05 -8.95 8.56
C THR A 80 12.06 -9.78 7.72
N PRO A 81 11.45 -10.87 8.24
CA PRO A 81 10.44 -11.61 7.48
C PRO A 81 9.15 -10.85 7.18
N THR A 82 8.76 -9.87 8.02
CA THR A 82 7.47 -9.16 7.84
C THR A 82 7.45 -8.32 6.55
N PRO A 83 8.48 -7.52 6.22
CA PRO A 83 8.59 -6.89 4.91
C PRO A 83 8.61 -7.87 3.75
N MET A 84 9.25 -9.03 3.89
CA MET A 84 9.27 -10.04 2.84
C MET A 84 7.85 -10.59 2.57
N LEU A 85 7.09 -10.84 3.63
CA LEU A 85 5.70 -11.29 3.56
C LEU A 85 4.80 -10.26 2.86
N VAL A 86 4.88 -8.99 3.26
CA VAL A 86 4.11 -7.90 2.65
C VAL A 86 4.49 -7.72 1.18
N ALA A 87 5.78 -7.68 0.86
CA ALA A 87 6.26 -7.56 -0.51
C ALA A 87 5.78 -8.73 -1.40
N ALA A 88 5.83 -9.97 -0.89
CA ALA A 88 5.32 -11.13 -1.61
C ALA A 88 3.83 -10.98 -1.96
N TRP A 89 3.02 -10.45 -1.05
CA TRP A 89 1.60 -10.23 -1.31
C TRP A 89 1.34 -9.07 -2.27
N MET A 90 2.10 -7.98 -2.16
CA MET A 90 2.04 -6.88 -3.12
C MET A 90 2.36 -7.35 -4.55
N LEU A 91 3.35 -8.25 -4.70
CA LEU A 91 3.68 -8.85 -5.99
C LEU A 91 2.55 -9.76 -6.53
N GLN A 92 1.82 -10.45 -5.65
CA GLN A 92 0.63 -11.20 -6.05
C GLN A 92 -0.49 -10.27 -6.54
N GLU A 93 -0.73 -9.13 -5.89
CA GLU A 93 -1.65 -8.11 -6.40
C GLU A 93 -1.21 -7.58 -7.77
N CYS A 94 0.08 -7.34 -7.95
CA CYS A 94 0.64 -6.85 -9.22
C CYS A 94 0.43 -7.87 -10.34
N ALA A 95 0.76 -9.14 -10.08
CA ALA A 95 0.53 -10.23 -11.02
C ALA A 95 -0.95 -10.38 -11.38
N LYS A 96 -1.85 -10.31 -10.38
CA LYS A 96 -3.30 -10.36 -10.61
C LYS A 96 -3.78 -9.19 -11.47
N LEU A 97 -3.32 -7.98 -11.19
CA LEU A 97 -3.69 -6.79 -11.93
C LEU A 97 -3.22 -6.87 -13.38
N LEU A 98 -1.94 -7.15 -13.62
CA LEU A 98 -1.36 -7.25 -14.96
C LEU A 98 -1.93 -8.41 -15.78
N SER A 99 -2.43 -9.46 -15.12
CA SER A 99 -3.10 -10.60 -15.78
C SER A 99 -4.63 -10.50 -15.79
N ASN A 100 -5.20 -9.32 -15.50
CA ASN A 100 -6.64 -9.04 -15.53
C ASN A 100 -7.49 -10.00 -14.67
N ARG A 101 -7.02 -10.33 -13.47
CA ARG A 101 -7.81 -11.10 -12.48
C ARG A 101 -8.72 -10.17 -11.69
N SER A 102 -9.99 -10.54 -11.55
CA SER A 102 -11.02 -9.73 -10.91
C SER A 102 -10.92 -9.64 -9.38
N MET A 103 -10.14 -10.52 -8.74
CA MET A 103 -10.06 -10.64 -7.28
C MET A 103 -8.91 -9.82 -6.67
N LEU A 104 -8.90 -8.52 -6.95
CA LEU A 104 -7.95 -7.58 -6.33
C LEU A 104 -8.35 -7.25 -4.89
N LEU A 105 -7.40 -6.81 -4.07
CA LEU A 105 -7.63 -6.14 -2.79
C LEU A 105 -8.10 -4.69 -2.99
N ARG A 106 -9.00 -4.47 -3.96
CA ARG A 106 -9.66 -3.18 -4.19
C ARG A 106 -10.79 -3.02 -3.19
N GLY A 107 -10.87 -1.87 -2.52
CA GLY A 107 -11.86 -1.59 -1.47
C GLY A 107 -11.71 -2.46 -0.22
N ARG A 108 -10.57 -3.16 -0.09
CA ARG A 108 -10.28 -4.09 1.00
C ARG A 108 -8.85 -3.91 1.49
N LEU A 109 -8.67 -3.94 2.79
CA LEU A 109 -7.36 -3.94 3.43
C LEU A 109 -7.05 -5.35 3.93
N LEU A 110 -6.06 -6.01 3.33
CA LEU A 110 -5.53 -7.25 3.88
C LEU A 110 -4.62 -6.91 5.05
N ILE A 111 -4.90 -7.49 6.22
CA ILE A 111 -4.06 -7.44 7.41
C ILE A 111 -3.43 -8.82 7.59
N LEU A 112 -2.10 -8.84 7.67
CA LEU A 112 -1.28 -10.02 7.89
C LEU A 112 -0.64 -9.90 9.27
N ASP A 113 -1.12 -10.63 10.25
CA ASP A 113 -0.56 -10.66 11.59
C ASP A 113 0.26 -11.93 11.79
N SER A 114 1.58 -11.82 11.64
CA SER A 114 2.49 -12.95 11.78
C SER A 114 2.80 -13.34 13.23
N LEU A 115 2.42 -12.51 14.21
CA LEU A 115 2.57 -12.85 15.63
C LEU A 115 1.49 -13.84 16.07
N TYR A 116 0.26 -13.64 15.60
CA TYR A 116 -0.88 -14.51 15.90
C TYR A 116 -1.16 -15.55 14.80
N GLY A 117 -0.56 -15.40 13.63
CA GLY A 117 -0.73 -16.32 12.49
C GLY A 117 -1.99 -16.07 11.67
N ASP A 118 -2.49 -14.84 11.67
CA ASP A 118 -3.77 -14.47 11.05
C ASP A 118 -3.59 -13.71 9.73
N ALA A 119 -4.50 -13.97 8.79
CA ALA A 119 -4.63 -13.21 7.54
C ALA A 119 -6.10 -12.88 7.30
N THR A 120 -6.45 -11.60 7.45
CA THR A 120 -7.86 -11.14 7.39
C THR A 120 -8.00 -9.97 6.43
N ALA A 121 -8.97 -10.04 5.52
CA ALA A 121 -9.34 -8.91 4.67
C ALA A 121 -10.49 -8.14 5.32
N VAL A 122 -10.30 -6.83 5.51
CA VAL A 122 -11.32 -5.90 6.04
C VAL A 122 -11.88 -5.08 4.89
N ASP A 123 -13.20 -5.06 4.73
CA ASP A 123 -13.87 -4.21 3.74
C ASP A 123 -13.85 -2.74 4.19
N LEU A 124 -13.56 -1.83 3.26
CA LEU A 124 -13.40 -0.39 3.54
C LEU A 124 -14.64 0.46 3.25
N GLY A 125 -15.74 -0.15 2.82
CA GLY A 125 -17.00 0.53 2.48
C GLY A 125 -17.15 0.85 1.00
#